data_AF-A0A1Z1WN31-F1
#
_entry.id   AF-A0A1Z1WN31-F1
#
_cell.length_a   1.000
_cell.length_b   1.000
_cell.length_c   1.000
_cell.angle_alpha   90.00
_cell.angle_beta   90.00
_cell.angle_gamma   90.00
#
_symmetry.space_group_name_H-M   'P 1'
#
loop_
_entity.id
_entity.type
_entity.pdbx_description
1 polymer ?
#
loop_
_entity_poly.entity_id
_entity_poly.type
_entity_poly.pdbx_seq_one_letter_code
_entity_poly.pdbx_strand_id
1 'polypeptide(L)'
;MGTHYPGRFNRGTGRIGPCAEYGFYGGPHERDDHEWDSNGQALWAIGRYDRTAGSSAAFGAKLYTPYVIEGARWLRDNRDGNGLLHSGWSAEHLGERDKPHYWDDLWGLAGLYEAARLAERLGTPDVRELWAAFDDFKQATAASIRWVLAEQRRRGEWETYIPTGPGDVGRRDSTMIGAAAYFHPLRLHMGNKLGDDVDRAARWTLDTMYGRFVTGGFRHEAAWNAYGPYLTTQLAHAYLLAGDPARMDALLGWAVAASMARVDDRAVALGAWNEQHAFPVASGFTEVPHRHWYMGDIPHGWAAAEYLLLLRDVLFFEADEDRDPHLYIAPGVRPHWVPDGDAVTVEDAPTLFGAPFGYRLTHDAGARTVTVDVTRAPERVRYVYPCRFGSVRSASADGRELPVSGDDVHVPAGTRRVEVSYA
;
A
#
# COMPACT_ATOMS: atom_id res chain seq x y z
N MET A 1 5.78 -32.50 1.27
CA MET A 1 6.32 -31.14 1.46
C MET A 1 7.34 -31.26 2.58
N GLY A 2 8.61 -31.03 2.25
CA GLY A 2 9.74 -31.24 3.17
C GLY A 2 9.61 -30.39 4.43
N THR A 3 10.43 -30.71 5.43
CA THR A 3 10.52 -30.07 6.74
C THR A 3 10.97 -28.61 6.60
N HIS A 4 10.09 -27.74 6.10
CA HIS A 4 10.28 -26.30 6.13
C HIS A 4 9.90 -25.83 7.54
N TYR A 5 10.80 -25.07 8.17
CA TYR A 5 10.59 -24.30 9.41
C TYR A 5 10.09 -25.02 10.68
N PRO A 6 10.84 -25.99 11.25
CA PRO A 6 10.67 -26.32 12.66
C PRO A 6 11.40 -25.29 13.53
N GLY A 7 10.71 -24.21 13.93
CA GLY A 7 10.96 -23.45 15.17
C GLY A 7 12.34 -22.81 15.40
N ARG A 8 13.24 -22.79 14.40
CA ARG A 8 14.48 -22.03 14.46
C ARG A 8 14.25 -20.69 13.77
N PHE A 9 13.83 -19.70 14.57
CA PHE A 9 14.02 -18.29 14.23
C PHE A 9 15.43 -18.10 13.65
N ASN A 10 15.54 -17.35 12.56
CA ASN A 10 16.81 -17.08 11.93
C ASN A 10 17.66 -16.23 12.90
N ARG A 11 18.42 -16.91 13.76
CA ARG A 11 19.43 -16.31 14.64
C ARG A 11 20.69 -15.91 13.88
N GLY A 12 20.71 -16.08 12.56
CA GLY A 12 21.77 -15.56 11.74
C GLY A 12 21.76 -14.05 11.87
N THR A 13 22.70 -13.51 12.64
CA THR A 13 23.12 -12.11 12.60
C THR A 13 23.85 -11.85 11.29
N GLY A 14 23.28 -12.33 10.17
CA GLY A 14 23.96 -12.61 8.91
C GLY A 14 24.88 -11.45 8.59
N ARG A 15 26.19 -11.71 8.60
CA ARG A 15 27.15 -10.72 8.14
C ARG A 15 26.64 -10.26 6.78
N ILE A 16 26.50 -8.94 6.62
CA ILE A 16 26.47 -8.29 5.32
C ILE A 16 27.51 -9.03 4.47
N GLY A 17 27.06 -9.67 3.39
CA GLY A 17 27.90 -10.56 2.58
C GLY A 17 29.12 -9.83 1.99
N PRO A 18 29.85 -10.44 1.03
CA PRO A 18 31.02 -9.80 0.41
C PRO A 18 30.76 -8.42 -0.22
N CYS A 19 29.49 -8.03 -0.42
CA CYS A 19 29.04 -6.66 -0.63
C CYS A 19 29.05 -5.85 0.68
N ALA A 20 30.24 -5.58 1.23
CA ALA A 20 30.43 -4.66 2.33
C ALA A 20 29.72 -3.33 2.03
N GLU A 21 28.76 -2.89 2.86
CA GLU A 21 28.06 -1.57 3.00
C GLU A 21 27.68 -0.75 1.74
N TYR A 22 28.44 -0.86 0.66
CA TYR A 22 28.20 -0.49 -0.70
C TYR A 22 26.89 -1.11 -1.22
N GLY A 23 25.98 -0.24 -1.65
CA GLY A 23 24.66 -0.63 -2.12
C GLY A 23 23.58 -0.67 -1.03
N PHE A 24 23.91 -0.53 0.27
CA PHE A 24 22.90 -0.35 1.31
C PHE A 24 22.42 1.10 1.38
N TYR A 25 21.10 1.28 1.27
CA TYR A 25 20.43 2.55 1.44
C TYR A 25 20.01 2.72 2.90
N GLY A 26 20.68 3.61 3.62
CA GLY A 26 20.41 3.90 5.02
C GLY A 26 21.60 4.54 5.69
N GLY A 27 21.34 5.34 6.73
CA GLY A 27 22.34 5.92 7.60
C GLY A 27 22.88 4.91 8.61
N PRO A 28 23.66 5.36 9.61
CA PRO A 28 24.21 4.49 10.64
C PRO A 28 23.14 3.73 11.42
N HIS A 29 22.01 4.36 11.72
CA HIS A 29 20.90 3.76 12.45
C HIS A 29 20.35 2.53 11.73
N GLU A 30 19.93 2.68 10.47
CA GLU A 30 19.29 1.61 9.69
C GLU A 30 20.26 0.44 9.47
N ARG A 31 21.56 0.73 9.33
CA ARG A 31 22.61 -0.28 9.19
C ARG A 31 22.83 -1.08 10.47
N ASP A 32 22.98 -0.38 11.59
CA ASP A 32 23.27 -0.97 12.90
C ASP A 32 22.08 -1.76 13.45
N ASP A 33 20.86 -1.33 13.09
CA ASP A 33 19.61 -1.96 13.51
C ASP A 33 19.08 -2.98 12.49
N HIS A 34 19.78 -3.13 11.37
CA HIS A 34 19.49 -4.10 10.32
C HIS A 34 18.07 -3.94 9.75
N GLU A 35 17.72 -2.72 9.33
CA GLU A 35 16.47 -2.44 8.61
C GLU A 35 16.57 -2.95 7.17
N TRP A 36 16.16 -4.21 6.93
CA TRP A 36 16.34 -4.89 5.65
C TRP A 36 15.42 -4.38 4.53
N ASP A 37 14.35 -3.66 4.88
CA ASP A 37 13.39 -3.05 3.97
C ASP A 37 13.93 -1.81 3.24
N SER A 38 14.91 -1.10 3.79
CA SER A 38 15.35 0.22 3.29
C SER A 38 15.79 0.20 1.82
N ASN A 39 16.51 -0.84 1.39
CA ASN A 39 16.88 -1.02 -0.02
C ASN A 39 15.65 -1.18 -0.92
N GLY A 40 14.69 -1.99 -0.48
CA GLY A 40 13.44 -2.19 -1.21
C GLY A 40 12.66 -0.89 -1.36
N GLN A 41 12.54 -0.12 -0.28
CA GLN A 41 11.89 1.20 -0.26
C GLN A 41 12.57 2.19 -1.20
N ALA A 42 13.89 2.29 -1.16
CA ALA A 42 14.64 3.22 -2.02
C ALA A 42 14.48 2.88 -3.50
N LEU A 43 14.66 1.61 -3.88
CA LEU A 43 14.50 1.16 -5.27
C LEU A 43 13.06 1.36 -5.77
N TRP A 44 12.08 1.03 -4.93
CA TRP A 44 10.67 1.27 -5.24
C TRP A 44 10.44 2.76 -5.49
N ALA A 45 10.80 3.64 -4.55
CA ALA A 45 10.60 5.08 -4.67
C ALA A 45 11.28 5.67 -5.93
N ILE A 46 12.51 5.23 -6.24
CA ILE A 46 13.24 5.65 -7.44
C ILE A 46 12.45 5.28 -8.70
N GLY A 47 11.98 4.03 -8.80
CA GLY A 47 11.24 3.57 -9.98
C GLY A 47 9.88 4.26 -10.15
N ARG A 48 9.12 4.42 -9.06
CA ARG A 48 7.84 5.15 -9.06
C ARG A 48 8.02 6.60 -9.49
N TYR A 49 9.03 7.28 -8.94
CA TYR A 49 9.29 8.68 -9.26
C TYR A 49 9.79 8.85 -10.70
N ASP A 50 10.68 7.97 -11.19
CA ASP A 50 11.13 7.99 -12.60
C ASP A 50 9.95 7.91 -13.58
N ARG A 51 8.99 7.02 -13.31
CA ARG A 51 7.77 6.87 -14.12
C ARG A 51 6.88 8.10 -14.08
N THR A 52 6.73 8.69 -12.90
CA THR A 52 5.88 9.86 -12.68
C THR A 52 6.49 11.13 -13.28
N ALA A 53 7.80 11.31 -13.14
CA ALA A 53 8.55 12.43 -13.70
C ALA A 53 8.67 12.35 -15.22
N GLY A 54 8.56 11.14 -15.78
CA GLY A 54 8.65 10.88 -17.21
C GLY A 54 10.09 10.84 -17.73
N SER A 55 10.25 10.31 -18.95
CA SER A 55 11.56 10.04 -19.56
C SER A 55 12.41 11.29 -19.78
N SER A 56 11.79 12.46 -19.94
CA SER A 56 12.48 13.73 -20.14
C SER A 56 13.29 14.19 -18.91
N ALA A 57 12.90 13.80 -17.70
CA ALA A 57 13.63 14.11 -16.48
C ALA A 57 14.95 13.31 -16.36
N ALA A 58 15.02 12.15 -17.04
CA ALA A 58 16.12 11.19 -16.98
C ALA A 58 16.55 10.87 -15.54
N PHE A 59 15.60 10.84 -14.59
CA PHE A 59 15.90 10.68 -13.17
C PHE A 59 16.46 9.29 -12.87
N GLY A 60 15.76 8.23 -13.31
CA GLY A 60 16.20 6.86 -13.12
C GLY A 60 17.54 6.59 -13.78
N ALA A 61 17.79 7.16 -14.98
CA ALA A 61 19.07 7.05 -15.67
C ALA A 61 20.25 7.60 -14.84
N LYS A 62 20.06 8.73 -14.15
CA LYS A 62 21.09 9.35 -13.30
C LYS A 62 21.38 8.55 -12.04
N LEU A 63 20.40 7.79 -11.53
CA LEU A 63 20.54 6.97 -10.33
C LEU A 63 20.87 5.51 -10.65
N TYR A 64 20.77 5.09 -11.91
CA TYR A 64 20.88 3.68 -12.28
C TYR A 64 22.22 3.08 -11.84
N THR A 65 23.32 3.74 -12.20
CA THR A 65 24.68 3.35 -11.78
C THR A 65 25.28 4.41 -10.85
N PRO A 66 25.80 4.04 -9.66
CA PRO A 66 25.80 2.68 -9.11
C PRO A 66 24.50 2.31 -8.38
N TYR A 67 23.66 3.28 -8.00
CA TYR A 67 22.75 3.11 -6.87
C TYR A 67 21.68 2.02 -7.09
N VAL A 68 20.94 2.06 -8.21
CA VAL A 68 19.87 1.06 -8.46
C VAL A 68 20.44 -0.33 -8.64
N ILE A 69 21.51 -0.48 -9.44
CA ILE A 69 22.11 -1.79 -9.71
C ILE A 69 22.67 -2.39 -8.42
N GLU A 70 23.45 -1.62 -7.66
CA GLU A 70 24.09 -2.12 -6.45
C GLU A 70 23.07 -2.40 -5.35
N GLY A 71 22.02 -1.58 -5.21
CA GLY A 71 20.92 -1.85 -4.29
C GLY A 71 20.15 -3.13 -4.62
N ALA A 72 19.92 -3.40 -5.92
CA ALA A 72 19.24 -4.60 -6.36
C ALA A 72 20.11 -5.86 -6.19
N ARG A 73 21.41 -5.76 -6.51
CA ARG A 73 22.39 -6.84 -6.24
C ARG A 73 22.53 -7.13 -4.75
N TRP A 74 22.48 -6.08 -3.92
CA TRP A 74 22.49 -6.23 -2.48
C TRP A 74 21.28 -7.05 -1.99
N LEU A 75 20.06 -6.75 -2.47
CA LEU A 75 18.86 -7.53 -2.13
C LEU A 75 18.94 -8.97 -2.64
N ARG A 76 19.53 -9.19 -3.81
CA ARG A 76 19.76 -10.54 -4.35
C ARG A 76 20.65 -11.36 -3.43
N ASP A 77 21.74 -10.75 -2.94
CA ASP A 77 22.85 -11.44 -2.27
C ASP A 77 22.70 -11.55 -0.74
N ASN A 78 21.92 -10.68 -0.09
CA ASN A 78 21.75 -10.65 1.37
C ASN A 78 20.43 -11.30 1.80
N ARG A 79 20.28 -12.59 1.47
CA ARG A 79 19.12 -13.40 1.85
C ARG A 79 19.55 -14.69 2.54
N ASP A 80 18.67 -15.25 3.34
CA ASP A 80 18.89 -16.49 4.07
C ASP A 80 18.86 -17.73 3.16
N GLY A 81 19.09 -18.91 3.75
CA GLY A 81 19.08 -20.17 2.99
C GLY A 81 17.72 -20.57 2.40
N ASN A 82 16.64 -19.86 2.72
CA ASN A 82 15.30 -20.02 2.14
C ASN A 82 14.98 -18.94 1.10
N GLY A 83 15.90 -17.99 0.86
CA GLY A 83 15.73 -16.90 -0.09
C GLY A 83 14.92 -15.72 0.42
N LEU A 84 14.79 -15.55 1.75
CA LEU A 84 14.11 -14.41 2.41
C LEU A 84 15.13 -13.47 3.07
N LEU A 85 14.71 -12.25 3.42
CA LEU A 85 15.57 -11.33 4.17
C LEU A 85 15.79 -11.80 5.62
N HIS A 86 16.86 -11.29 6.22
CA HIS A 86 17.31 -11.69 7.55
C HIS A 86 16.47 -11.06 8.66
N SER A 87 16.70 -11.49 9.90
CA SER A 87 16.10 -10.86 11.08
C SER A 87 16.68 -9.47 11.31
N GLY A 88 15.84 -8.51 11.69
CA GLY A 88 16.24 -7.13 11.89
C GLY A 88 15.14 -6.28 12.53
N TRP A 89 15.47 -5.02 12.87
CA TRP A 89 14.50 -4.11 13.46
C TRP A 89 13.33 -3.81 12.51
N SER A 90 13.60 -3.78 11.19
CA SER A 90 12.64 -3.41 10.16
C SER A 90 12.05 -2.02 10.45
N ALA A 91 10.73 -1.87 10.49
CA ALA A 91 10.09 -0.62 10.87
C ALA A 91 9.82 -0.50 12.39
N GLU A 92 9.77 0.74 12.89
CA GLU A 92 9.50 1.10 14.29
C GLU A 92 8.22 0.47 14.89
N HIS A 93 7.22 0.16 14.06
CA HIS A 93 5.95 -0.45 14.45
C HIS A 93 5.95 -1.98 14.38
N LEU A 94 7.07 -2.61 14.03
CA LEU A 94 7.26 -4.07 13.99
C LEU A 94 8.19 -4.54 15.12
N GLY A 95 9.28 -3.80 15.37
CA GLY A 95 9.93 -3.66 16.68
C GLY A 95 10.66 -4.88 17.27
N GLU A 96 10.83 -5.97 16.52
CA GLU A 96 11.48 -7.20 17.02
C GLU A 96 12.74 -7.54 16.22
N ARG A 97 13.90 -7.05 16.70
CA ARG A 97 15.21 -7.18 16.03
C ARG A 97 15.66 -8.62 15.76
N ASP A 98 15.19 -9.56 16.56
CA ASP A 98 15.60 -10.96 16.50
C ASP A 98 14.71 -11.82 15.60
N LYS A 99 13.78 -11.19 14.86
CA LYS A 99 12.85 -11.87 13.94
C LYS A 99 12.90 -11.30 12.52
N PRO A 100 12.63 -12.14 11.50
CA PRO A 100 12.40 -11.67 10.14
C PRO A 100 10.96 -11.15 9.98
N HIS A 101 10.75 -10.24 9.03
CA HIS A 101 9.45 -9.62 8.78
C HIS A 101 9.05 -9.74 7.31
N TYR A 102 7.79 -10.12 7.04
CA TYR A 102 7.30 -10.11 5.65
C TYR A 102 7.26 -8.69 5.09
N TRP A 103 7.18 -7.65 5.93
CA TRP A 103 7.35 -6.26 5.51
C TRP A 103 8.64 -6.06 4.70
N ASP A 104 9.77 -6.55 5.21
CA ASP A 104 11.07 -6.47 4.54
C ASP A 104 11.02 -7.19 3.19
N ASP A 105 10.50 -8.42 3.19
CA ASP A 105 10.40 -9.24 1.98
C ASP A 105 9.52 -8.59 0.91
N LEU A 106 8.40 -7.98 1.30
CA LEU A 106 7.47 -7.30 0.39
C LEU A 106 8.11 -6.04 -0.21
N TRP A 107 8.79 -5.23 0.60
CA TRP A 107 9.53 -4.06 0.11
C TRP A 107 10.67 -4.45 -0.81
N GLY A 108 11.46 -5.46 -0.44
CA GLY A 108 12.54 -6.00 -1.26
C GLY A 108 12.03 -6.49 -2.62
N LEU A 109 10.93 -7.24 -2.62
CA LEU A 109 10.27 -7.70 -3.84
C LEU A 109 9.81 -6.54 -4.74
N ALA A 110 9.13 -5.55 -4.16
CA ALA A 110 8.64 -4.39 -4.90
C ALA A 110 9.77 -3.50 -5.43
N GLY A 111 10.86 -3.36 -4.68
CA GLY A 111 12.07 -2.64 -5.10
C GLY A 111 12.78 -3.32 -6.26
N LEU A 112 12.97 -4.64 -6.20
CA LEU A 112 13.53 -5.41 -7.32
C LEU A 112 12.67 -5.33 -8.58
N TYR A 113 11.34 -5.33 -8.42
CA TYR A 113 10.42 -5.14 -9.53
C TYR A 113 10.65 -3.81 -10.25
N GLU A 114 10.66 -2.70 -9.49
CA GLU A 114 10.87 -1.37 -10.04
C GLU A 114 12.28 -1.19 -10.62
N ALA A 115 13.31 -1.83 -10.04
CA ALA A 115 14.67 -1.85 -10.58
C ALA A 115 14.75 -2.58 -11.93
N ALA A 116 14.14 -3.77 -12.05
CA ALA A 116 14.08 -4.52 -13.29
C ALA A 116 13.31 -3.76 -14.38
N ARG A 117 12.18 -3.14 -14.01
CA ARG A 117 11.41 -2.26 -14.91
C ARG A 117 12.21 -1.05 -15.37
N LEU A 118 12.98 -0.43 -14.50
CA LEU A 118 13.85 0.69 -14.88
C LEU A 118 14.93 0.23 -15.85
N ALA A 119 15.55 -0.92 -15.62
CA ALA A 119 16.52 -1.52 -16.54
C ALA A 119 15.93 -1.75 -17.94
N GLU A 120 14.69 -2.24 -18.04
CA GLU A 120 13.99 -2.41 -19.32
C GLU A 120 13.81 -1.08 -20.05
N ARG A 121 13.35 -0.04 -19.34
CA ARG A 121 13.15 1.30 -19.92
C ARG A 121 14.45 1.92 -20.42
N LEU A 122 15.56 1.65 -19.73
CA LEU A 122 16.89 2.18 -20.08
C LEU A 122 17.63 1.31 -21.12
N GLY A 123 17.16 0.09 -21.39
CA GLY A 123 17.80 -0.84 -22.33
C GLY A 123 19.18 -1.32 -21.85
N THR A 124 19.34 -1.53 -20.55
CA THR A 124 20.63 -1.88 -19.92
C THR A 124 20.93 -3.38 -20.03
N PRO A 125 22.20 -3.82 -19.93
CA PRO A 125 22.56 -5.23 -20.01
C PRO A 125 22.08 -6.06 -18.81
N ASP A 126 21.78 -5.43 -17.66
CA ASP A 126 21.43 -6.11 -16.41
C ASP A 126 19.96 -6.59 -16.35
N VAL A 127 19.12 -6.29 -17.36
CA VAL A 127 17.68 -6.63 -17.37
C VAL A 127 17.42 -8.08 -16.97
N ARG A 128 18.16 -9.03 -17.55
CA ARG A 128 17.99 -10.46 -17.25
C ARG A 128 18.39 -10.81 -15.82
N GLU A 129 19.45 -10.19 -15.30
CA GLU A 129 19.93 -10.41 -13.94
C GLU A 129 18.91 -9.92 -12.91
N LEU A 130 18.37 -8.71 -13.10
CA LEU A 130 17.42 -8.10 -12.16
C LEU A 130 16.07 -8.83 -12.16
N TRP A 131 15.57 -9.24 -13.33
CA TRP A 131 14.37 -10.08 -13.38
C TRP A 131 14.56 -11.44 -12.72
N ALA A 132 15.73 -12.07 -12.89
CA ALA A 132 16.03 -13.34 -12.22
C ALA A 132 16.06 -13.17 -10.69
N ALA A 133 16.62 -12.07 -10.18
CA ALA A 133 16.59 -11.76 -8.75
C ALA A 133 15.16 -11.54 -8.23
N PHE A 134 14.33 -10.79 -8.98
CA PHE A 134 12.92 -10.60 -8.65
C PHE A 134 12.15 -11.94 -8.62
N ASP A 135 12.29 -12.76 -9.66
CA ASP A 135 11.56 -14.03 -9.76
C ASP A 135 11.96 -15.04 -8.68
N ASP A 136 13.25 -15.11 -8.33
CA ASP A 136 13.73 -15.96 -7.24
C ASP A 136 13.18 -15.51 -5.89
N PHE A 137 13.23 -14.20 -5.59
CA PHE A 137 12.69 -13.66 -4.34
C PHE A 137 11.17 -13.81 -4.26
N LYS A 138 10.46 -13.54 -5.36
CA LYS A 138 9.01 -13.77 -5.49
C LYS A 138 8.63 -15.22 -5.12
N GLN A 139 9.38 -16.19 -5.65
CA GLN A 139 9.12 -17.61 -5.39
C GLN A 139 9.36 -17.96 -3.91
N ALA A 140 10.44 -17.47 -3.31
CA ALA A 140 10.75 -17.67 -1.90
C ALA A 140 9.68 -17.09 -0.97
N THR A 141 9.30 -15.82 -1.17
CA THR A 141 8.27 -15.13 -0.37
C THR A 141 6.93 -15.85 -0.46
N ALA A 142 6.49 -16.20 -1.67
CA ALA A 142 5.22 -16.89 -1.86
C ALA A 142 5.24 -18.32 -1.26
N ALA A 143 6.36 -19.04 -1.34
CA ALA A 143 6.50 -20.36 -0.72
C ALA A 143 6.44 -20.29 0.82
N SER A 144 7.10 -19.29 1.40
CA SER A 144 7.07 -19.03 2.85
C SER A 144 5.66 -18.74 3.35
N ILE A 145 4.93 -17.82 2.70
CA ILE A 145 3.54 -17.51 3.04
C ILE A 145 2.68 -18.77 2.95
N ARG A 146 2.75 -19.51 1.83
CA ARG A 146 1.97 -20.75 1.65
C ARG A 146 2.23 -21.78 2.73
N TRP A 147 3.48 -21.91 3.17
CA TRP A 147 3.84 -22.81 4.26
C TRP A 147 3.17 -22.38 5.57
N VAL A 148 3.22 -21.09 5.93
CA VAL A 148 2.56 -20.57 7.13
C VAL A 148 1.04 -20.85 7.09
N LEU A 149 0.39 -20.56 5.97
CA LEU A 149 -1.04 -20.80 5.79
C LEU A 149 -1.38 -22.29 5.91
N ALA A 150 -0.52 -23.19 5.39
CA ALA A 150 -0.70 -24.63 5.53
C ALA A 150 -0.56 -25.09 6.99
N GLU A 151 0.41 -24.55 7.74
CA GLU A 151 0.59 -24.87 9.15
C GLU A 151 -0.54 -24.35 10.04
N GLN A 152 -1.08 -23.15 9.75
CA GLN A 152 -2.29 -22.65 10.40
C GLN A 152 -3.47 -23.60 10.18
N ARG A 153 -3.72 -24.04 8.94
CA ARG A 153 -4.76 -25.03 8.62
C ARG A 153 -4.54 -26.34 9.39
N ARG A 154 -3.30 -26.83 9.45
CA ARG A 154 -2.95 -28.06 10.19
C ARG A 154 -3.23 -27.94 11.69
N ARG A 155 -3.12 -26.72 12.26
CA ARG A 155 -3.46 -26.41 13.65
C ARG A 155 -4.95 -26.20 13.89
N GLY A 156 -5.78 -26.26 12.85
CA GLY A 156 -7.23 -26.12 12.93
C GLY A 156 -7.72 -24.66 12.85
N GLU A 157 -6.89 -23.73 12.38
CA GLU A 157 -7.35 -22.36 12.11
C GLU A 157 -8.39 -22.38 10.99
N TRP A 158 -9.60 -21.87 11.29
CA TRP A 158 -10.71 -21.78 10.34
C TRP A 158 -10.39 -20.83 9.17
N GLU A 159 -9.80 -19.68 9.48
CA GLU A 159 -9.34 -18.67 8.52
C GLU A 159 -7.85 -18.43 8.71
N THR A 160 -7.11 -18.51 7.62
CA THR A 160 -5.66 -18.28 7.62
C THR A 160 -5.33 -16.83 7.30
N TYR A 161 -4.24 -16.34 7.87
CA TYR A 161 -3.78 -14.96 7.72
C TYR A 161 -2.26 -14.93 7.54
N ILE A 162 -1.76 -13.87 6.90
CA ILE A 162 -0.33 -13.61 6.79
C ILE A 162 0.11 -12.94 8.11
N PRO A 163 0.92 -13.60 8.96
CA PRO A 163 1.40 -13.00 10.19
C PRO A 163 2.47 -11.93 9.90
N THR A 164 3.06 -11.36 10.94
CA THR A 164 4.13 -10.35 10.85
C THR A 164 5.35 -10.85 10.07
N GLY A 165 5.80 -12.07 10.37
CA GLY A 165 7.07 -12.58 9.87
C GLY A 165 7.02 -14.01 9.33
N PRO A 166 8.03 -14.41 8.55
CA PRO A 166 8.28 -15.80 8.22
C PRO A 166 8.34 -16.68 9.47
N GLY A 167 7.61 -17.80 9.48
CA GLY A 167 7.63 -18.76 10.60
C GLY A 167 6.71 -18.41 11.78
N ASP A 168 6.09 -17.23 11.80
CA ASP A 168 5.19 -16.74 12.87
C ASP A 168 3.78 -17.36 12.80
N VAL A 169 3.69 -18.69 12.66
CA VAL A 169 2.45 -19.42 12.33
C VAL A 169 1.25 -19.01 13.20
N GLY A 170 1.45 -18.80 14.50
CA GLY A 170 0.38 -18.47 15.46
C GLY A 170 0.40 -17.02 15.96
N ARG A 171 1.32 -16.19 15.46
CA ARG A 171 1.43 -14.80 15.93
C ARG A 171 0.31 -13.97 15.34
N ARG A 172 -0.54 -13.41 16.20
CA ARG A 172 -1.73 -12.65 15.78
C ARG A 172 -1.89 -11.37 16.60
N ASP A 173 -0.85 -10.55 16.59
CA ASP A 173 -0.80 -9.25 17.26
C ASP A 173 -0.81 -8.09 16.23
N SER A 174 -0.77 -6.84 16.71
CA SER A 174 -0.95 -5.66 15.87
C SER A 174 0.22 -5.34 14.94
N THR A 175 1.36 -6.05 15.02
CA THR A 175 2.47 -5.86 14.05
C THR A 175 2.16 -6.50 12.70
N MET A 176 1.10 -7.31 12.61
CA MET A 176 0.57 -7.80 11.33
C MET A 176 0.25 -6.66 10.34
N ILE A 177 0.08 -5.42 10.82
CA ILE A 177 -0.13 -4.22 9.99
C ILE A 177 0.89 -4.11 8.85
N GLY A 178 2.11 -4.62 9.01
CA GLY A 178 3.10 -4.67 7.93
C GLY A 178 2.62 -5.40 6.67
N ALA A 179 1.69 -6.36 6.79
CA ALA A 179 1.11 -7.03 5.63
C ALA A 179 0.21 -6.11 4.76
N ALA A 180 -0.20 -4.94 5.27
CA ALA A 180 -0.91 -3.93 4.47
C ALA A 180 -0.06 -3.43 3.29
N ALA A 181 1.27 -3.47 3.41
CA ALA A 181 2.24 -3.17 2.34
C ALA A 181 1.94 -3.94 1.05
N TYR A 182 1.38 -5.15 1.15
CA TYR A 182 0.97 -5.96 0.01
C TYR A 182 0.00 -5.24 -0.93
N PHE A 183 -0.88 -4.41 -0.36
CA PHE A 183 -1.83 -3.58 -1.09
C PHE A 183 -1.24 -2.20 -1.33
N HIS A 184 -0.94 -1.47 -0.26
CA HIS A 184 -0.44 -0.11 -0.30
C HIS A 184 0.87 0.00 0.49
N PRO A 185 1.93 0.57 -0.09
CA PRO A 185 1.96 1.23 -1.39
C PRO A 185 2.33 0.30 -2.56
N LEU A 186 2.63 -0.96 -2.30
CA LEU A 186 3.39 -1.81 -3.23
C LEU A 186 2.54 -2.41 -4.37
N ARG A 187 1.21 -2.43 -4.24
CA ARG A 187 0.26 -2.96 -5.23
C ARG A 187 0.61 -4.37 -5.73
N LEU A 188 1.16 -5.23 -4.86
CA LEU A 188 1.63 -6.57 -5.23
C LEU A 188 0.48 -7.52 -5.60
N HIS A 189 -0.72 -7.26 -5.09
CA HIS A 189 -1.95 -7.95 -5.50
C HIS A 189 -2.35 -7.66 -6.96
N MET A 190 -1.92 -6.53 -7.55
CA MET A 190 -2.23 -6.21 -8.94
C MET A 190 -1.34 -7.00 -9.88
N GLY A 191 -1.95 -7.62 -10.90
CA GLY A 191 -1.24 -8.51 -11.82
C GLY A 191 -0.90 -9.88 -11.20
N ASN A 192 -1.47 -10.21 -10.04
CA ASN A 192 -1.33 -11.51 -9.38
C ASN A 192 0.15 -11.89 -9.16
N LYS A 193 0.93 -10.99 -8.53
CA LYS A 193 2.38 -11.16 -8.48
C LYS A 193 2.78 -12.36 -7.61
N LEU A 194 2.08 -12.68 -6.52
CA LEU A 194 2.42 -13.84 -5.67
C LEU A 194 1.49 -15.07 -5.82
N GLY A 195 0.34 -14.94 -6.47
CA GLY A 195 -0.64 -16.01 -6.68
C GLY A 195 -2.00 -15.74 -6.02
N ASP A 196 -3.08 -16.22 -6.63
CA ASP A 196 -4.47 -16.00 -6.18
C ASP A 196 -4.69 -16.44 -4.73
N ASP A 197 -3.98 -17.47 -4.30
CA ASP A 197 -4.05 -18.00 -2.94
C ASP A 197 -3.43 -17.05 -1.91
N VAL A 198 -2.34 -16.37 -2.28
CA VAL A 198 -1.70 -15.33 -1.45
C VAL A 198 -2.55 -14.06 -1.45
N ASP A 199 -3.09 -13.65 -2.60
CA ASP A 199 -4.00 -12.49 -2.70
C ASP A 199 -5.22 -12.65 -1.80
N ARG A 200 -5.82 -13.85 -1.81
CA ARG A 200 -6.95 -14.17 -0.93
C ARG A 200 -6.55 -14.15 0.55
N ALA A 201 -5.40 -14.72 0.89
CA ALA A 201 -4.90 -14.68 2.27
C ALA A 201 -4.62 -13.25 2.75
N ALA A 202 -4.07 -12.38 1.89
CA ALA A 202 -3.85 -10.98 2.19
C ALA A 202 -5.17 -10.24 2.48
N ARG A 203 -6.24 -10.51 1.73
CA ARG A 203 -7.58 -9.96 1.99
C ARG A 203 -8.14 -10.41 3.34
N TRP A 204 -8.05 -11.70 3.67
CA TRP A 204 -8.43 -12.20 5.01
C TRP A 204 -7.56 -11.64 6.13
N THR A 205 -6.32 -11.27 5.82
CA THR A 205 -5.43 -10.60 6.77
C THR A 205 -5.96 -9.19 7.08
N LEU A 206 -6.45 -8.43 6.08
CA LEU A 206 -7.14 -7.16 6.33
C LEU A 206 -8.37 -7.34 7.23
N ASP A 207 -9.22 -8.34 6.94
CA ASP A 207 -10.39 -8.66 7.77
C ASP A 207 -9.99 -8.97 9.22
N THR A 208 -8.92 -9.75 9.39
CA THR A 208 -8.35 -10.06 10.70
C THR A 208 -7.87 -8.81 11.42
N MET A 209 -7.16 -7.91 10.73
CA MET A 209 -6.69 -6.65 11.31
C MET A 209 -7.85 -5.78 11.77
N TYR A 210 -8.88 -5.63 10.95
CA TYR A 210 -10.03 -4.79 11.24
C TYR A 210 -10.84 -5.34 12.41
N GLY A 211 -11.17 -6.64 12.38
CA GLY A 211 -11.95 -7.26 13.45
C GLY A 211 -11.26 -7.29 14.82
N ARG A 212 -9.92 -7.20 14.86
CA ARG A 212 -9.14 -7.28 16.12
C ARG A 212 -8.59 -5.96 16.60
N PHE A 213 -8.08 -5.15 15.68
CA PHE A 213 -7.26 -3.99 16.01
C PHE A 213 -7.94 -2.67 15.66
N VAL A 214 -9.12 -2.66 15.03
CA VAL A 214 -9.81 -1.40 14.73
C VAL A 214 -10.94 -1.12 15.72
N THR A 215 -10.83 0.01 16.41
CA THR A 215 -11.92 0.63 17.19
C THR A 215 -11.97 2.12 16.81
N GLY A 216 -12.61 2.43 15.70
CA GLY A 216 -12.42 3.72 15.02
C GLY A 216 -11.11 3.75 14.25
N GLY A 217 -9.97 3.86 14.94
CA GLY A 217 -8.63 3.79 14.36
C GLY A 217 -7.94 2.45 14.59
N PHE A 218 -6.75 2.27 13.99
CA PHE A 218 -5.91 1.09 14.21
C PHE A 218 -5.17 1.16 15.55
N ARG A 219 -5.42 0.19 16.42
CA ARG A 219 -4.82 0.01 17.75
C ARG A 219 -3.54 -0.79 17.62
N HIS A 220 -2.41 -0.13 17.83
CA HIS A 220 -1.11 -0.77 17.86
C HIS A 220 -0.71 -1.13 19.29
N GLU A 221 -1.16 -2.30 19.73
CA GLU A 221 -1.01 -2.79 21.11
C GLU A 221 0.32 -3.50 21.37
N ALA A 222 0.99 -3.99 20.32
CA ALA A 222 2.21 -4.78 20.44
C ALA A 222 3.40 -3.97 20.96
N ALA A 223 3.61 -2.75 20.46
CA ALA A 223 4.75 -1.91 20.85
C ALA A 223 4.34 -0.61 21.55
N TRP A 224 3.30 0.07 21.08
CA TRP A 224 3.01 1.44 21.48
C TRP A 224 1.92 1.56 22.54
N ASN A 225 0.99 0.60 22.58
CA ASN A 225 -0.21 0.69 23.42
C ASN A 225 -1.00 2.00 23.14
N ALA A 226 -1.15 2.31 21.85
CA ALA A 226 -1.73 3.53 21.32
C ALA A 226 -2.43 3.26 19.96
N TYR A 227 -3.20 4.23 19.47
CA TYR A 227 -3.61 4.25 18.07
C TYR A 227 -2.48 4.80 17.19
N GLY A 228 -2.28 4.20 16.02
CA GLY A 228 -1.35 4.69 15.00
C GLY A 228 -2.10 5.44 13.90
N PRO A 229 -1.98 6.78 13.78
CA PRO A 229 -2.74 7.52 12.78
C PRO A 229 -2.30 7.18 11.35
N TYR A 230 -1.00 7.12 11.10
CA TYR A 230 -0.50 6.70 9.79
C TYR A 230 -0.82 5.23 9.48
N LEU A 231 -0.75 4.33 10.48
CA LEU A 231 -1.17 2.94 10.34
C LEU A 231 -2.66 2.81 10.00
N THR A 232 -3.50 3.68 10.57
CA THR A 232 -4.93 3.75 10.25
C THR A 232 -5.14 4.15 8.79
N THR A 233 -4.39 5.16 8.32
CA THR A 233 -4.45 5.61 6.93
C THR A 233 -3.89 4.57 5.95
N GLN A 234 -2.82 3.87 6.30
CA GLN A 234 -2.28 2.74 5.51
C GLN A 234 -3.29 1.60 5.39
N LEU A 235 -4.00 1.28 6.46
CA LEU A 235 -5.07 0.28 6.41
C LEU A 235 -6.25 0.77 5.56
N ALA A 236 -6.59 2.07 5.62
CA ALA A 236 -7.62 2.67 4.77
C ALA A 236 -7.27 2.57 3.27
N HIS A 237 -6.02 2.84 2.91
CA HIS A 237 -5.49 2.60 1.56
C HIS A 237 -5.62 1.14 1.14
N ALA A 238 -5.20 0.21 1.99
CA ALA A 238 -5.29 -1.21 1.68
C ALA A 238 -6.74 -1.64 1.42
N TYR A 239 -7.70 -1.09 2.18
CA TYR A 239 -9.12 -1.33 1.94
C TYR A 239 -9.64 -0.72 0.63
N LEU A 240 -9.19 0.48 0.27
CA LEU A 240 -9.52 1.08 -1.02
C LEU A 240 -9.09 0.18 -2.18
N LEU A 241 -7.82 -0.22 -2.18
CA LEU A 241 -7.23 -1.04 -3.23
C LEU A 241 -7.78 -2.48 -3.23
N ALA A 242 -8.19 -2.99 -2.07
CA ALA A 242 -8.90 -4.26 -1.97
C ALA A 242 -10.36 -4.18 -2.46
N GLY A 243 -10.91 -2.99 -2.73
CA GLY A 243 -12.28 -2.80 -3.20
C GLY A 243 -13.33 -2.66 -2.09
N ASP A 244 -12.93 -2.29 -0.87
CA ASP A 244 -13.82 -1.98 0.25
C ASP A 244 -13.75 -0.47 0.61
N PRO A 245 -14.43 0.39 -0.18
CA PRO A 245 -14.44 1.82 0.08
C PRO A 245 -15.22 2.19 1.35
N ALA A 246 -15.97 1.28 1.97
CA ALA A 246 -16.71 1.54 3.21
C ALA A 246 -15.78 1.49 4.42
N ARG A 247 -14.93 0.48 4.51
CA ARG A 247 -13.91 0.45 5.56
C ARG A 247 -12.85 1.51 5.35
N MET A 248 -12.46 1.81 4.11
CA MET A 248 -11.60 2.96 3.81
C MET A 248 -12.20 4.25 4.36
N ASP A 249 -13.45 4.56 4.03
CA ASP A 249 -14.12 5.81 4.41
C ASP A 249 -14.25 5.96 5.94
N ALA A 250 -14.57 4.87 6.64
CA ALA A 250 -14.63 4.87 8.10
C ALA A 250 -13.26 5.18 8.75
N LEU A 251 -12.18 4.57 8.24
CA LEU A 251 -10.82 4.79 8.75
C LEU A 251 -10.30 6.19 8.41
N LEU A 252 -10.59 6.69 7.20
CA LEU A 252 -10.29 8.07 6.78
C LEU A 252 -11.03 9.08 7.67
N GLY A 253 -12.32 8.87 7.92
CA GLY A 253 -13.11 9.73 8.81
C GLY A 253 -12.53 9.79 10.22
N TRP A 254 -12.10 8.65 10.77
CA TRP A 254 -11.39 8.63 12.05
C TRP A 254 -10.07 9.40 11.99
N ALA A 255 -9.26 9.20 10.95
CA ALA A 255 -7.97 9.87 10.80
C ALA A 255 -8.14 11.40 10.72
N VAL A 256 -9.11 11.89 9.92
CA VAL A 256 -9.44 13.33 9.86
C VAL A 256 -9.85 13.86 11.22
N ALA A 257 -10.74 13.16 11.94
CA ALA A 257 -11.16 13.58 13.28
C ALA A 257 -9.98 13.63 14.27
N ALA A 258 -9.07 12.65 14.20
CA ALA A 258 -7.88 12.57 15.04
C ALA A 258 -6.94 13.77 14.85
N SER A 259 -6.84 14.32 13.63
CA SER A 259 -6.02 15.51 13.34
C SER A 259 -6.48 16.79 14.04
N MET A 260 -7.74 16.82 14.48
CA MET A 260 -8.40 17.96 15.12
C MET A 260 -8.89 17.61 16.53
N ALA A 261 -8.37 16.55 17.13
CA ALA A 261 -8.79 16.06 18.43
C ALA A 261 -8.68 17.15 19.51
N ARG A 262 -9.76 17.36 20.26
CA ARG A 262 -9.82 18.28 21.41
C ARG A 262 -10.30 17.53 22.65
N VAL A 263 -9.66 17.78 23.79
CA VAL A 263 -10.04 17.25 25.10
C VAL A 263 -10.11 18.42 26.10
N ASP A 264 -11.23 18.57 26.82
CA ASP A 264 -11.43 19.66 27.80
C ASP A 264 -11.00 21.04 27.25
N ASP A 265 -11.48 21.38 26.04
CA ASP A 265 -11.13 22.57 25.26
C ASP A 265 -9.65 22.70 24.83
N ARG A 266 -8.80 21.73 25.14
CA ARG A 266 -7.40 21.68 24.72
C ARG A 266 -7.28 20.93 23.41
N ALA A 267 -6.66 21.54 22.41
CA ALA A 267 -6.31 20.82 21.21
C ALA A 267 -5.16 19.84 21.52
N VAL A 268 -5.39 18.55 21.28
CA VAL A 268 -4.35 17.52 21.35
C VAL A 268 -3.56 17.47 20.04
N ALA A 269 -4.25 17.76 18.93
CA ALA A 269 -3.67 17.95 17.62
C ALA A 269 -4.32 19.16 16.93
N LEU A 270 -3.58 19.84 16.07
CA LEU A 270 -3.99 21.09 15.41
C LEU A 270 -3.79 21.00 13.90
N GLY A 271 -4.61 20.19 13.23
CA GLY A 271 -4.55 20.00 11.78
C GLY A 271 -3.34 19.17 11.32
N ALA A 272 -2.78 18.37 12.23
CA ALA A 272 -1.70 17.44 11.97
C ALA A 272 -1.88 16.19 12.83
N TRP A 273 -1.09 15.16 12.59
CA TRP A 273 -1.09 13.95 13.41
C TRP A 273 0.22 13.85 14.17
N ASN A 274 0.16 13.12 15.26
CA ASN A 274 1.33 12.56 15.90
C ASN A 274 1.56 11.13 15.43
N GLU A 275 2.70 10.55 15.81
CA GLU A 275 2.99 9.14 15.51
C GLU A 275 2.06 8.20 16.30
N GLN A 276 1.82 8.50 17.58
CA GLN A 276 1.14 7.59 18.52
C GLN A 276 0.05 8.29 19.33
N HIS A 277 -1.22 8.20 18.91
CA HIS A 277 -2.35 8.73 19.67
C HIS A 277 -2.70 7.82 20.84
N ALA A 278 -2.41 8.25 22.07
CA ALA A 278 -2.73 7.49 23.28
C ALA A 278 -4.21 7.08 23.35
N PHE A 279 -4.48 5.87 23.85
CA PHE A 279 -5.84 5.32 23.92
C PHE A 279 -6.88 6.21 24.61
N PRO A 280 -6.63 6.84 25.78
CA PRO A 280 -7.62 7.71 26.43
C PRO A 280 -8.03 8.92 25.59
N VAL A 281 -7.08 9.49 24.82
CA VAL A 281 -7.39 10.59 23.90
C VAL A 281 -8.19 10.06 22.73
N ALA A 282 -7.66 9.06 22.03
CA ALA A 282 -8.27 8.63 20.78
C ALA A 282 -9.58 7.87 20.96
N SER A 283 -9.87 7.36 22.16
CA SER A 283 -11.15 6.74 22.50
C SER A 283 -12.20 7.82 22.78
N GLY A 284 -12.70 8.43 21.70
CA GLY A 284 -13.77 9.44 21.75
C GLY A 284 -13.31 10.88 21.89
N PHE A 285 -12.00 11.15 21.92
CA PHE A 285 -11.45 12.50 22.07
C PHE A 285 -11.88 13.16 23.39
N THR A 286 -11.87 12.40 24.50
CA THR A 286 -12.45 12.85 25.77
C THR A 286 -11.49 12.95 26.95
N GLU A 287 -10.32 12.31 26.91
CA GLU A 287 -9.43 12.26 28.09
C GLU A 287 -7.95 12.47 27.73
N VAL A 288 -7.25 13.34 28.47
CA VAL A 288 -5.79 13.45 28.38
C VAL A 288 -5.17 12.43 29.33
N PRO A 289 -4.22 11.58 28.87
CA PRO A 289 -3.67 10.53 29.69
C PRO A 289 -2.93 11.11 30.91
N HIS A 290 -3.24 10.56 32.09
CA HIS A 290 -2.59 10.96 33.34
C HIS A 290 -1.16 10.42 33.50
N ARG A 291 -0.82 9.37 32.74
CA ARG A 291 0.52 8.75 32.72
C ARG A 291 1.33 9.28 31.55
N HIS A 292 2.65 9.27 31.67
CA HIS A 292 3.54 9.51 30.52
C HIS A 292 3.23 8.52 29.38
N TRP A 293 3.18 9.03 28.15
CA TRP A 293 3.15 8.22 26.94
C TRP A 293 4.12 8.82 25.92
N TYR A 294 4.66 7.98 25.04
CA TYR A 294 5.44 8.43 23.91
C TYR A 294 4.48 8.80 22.77
N MET A 295 4.65 9.99 22.23
CA MET A 295 3.71 10.58 21.27
C MET A 295 4.27 10.58 19.84
N GLY A 296 5.59 10.42 19.71
CA GLY A 296 6.36 10.74 18.51
C GLY A 296 6.44 12.24 18.22
N ASP A 297 6.90 12.56 17.02
CA ASP A 297 6.92 13.91 16.46
C ASP A 297 5.50 14.41 16.07
N ILE A 298 5.32 15.74 16.13
CA ILE A 298 4.13 16.45 15.66
C ILE A 298 4.58 17.75 14.97
N PRO A 299 4.23 17.99 13.70
CA PRO A 299 3.49 17.11 12.80
C PRO A 299 4.33 15.87 12.42
N HIS A 300 3.72 14.68 12.47
CA HIS A 300 4.35 13.45 12.00
C HIS A 300 4.32 13.37 10.47
N GLY A 301 5.51 13.31 9.87
CA GLY A 301 5.68 13.40 8.42
C GLY A 301 5.00 12.27 7.64
N TRP A 302 5.07 11.03 8.13
CA TRP A 302 4.46 9.88 7.45
C TRP A 302 2.94 9.95 7.46
N ALA A 303 2.34 10.36 8.58
CA ALA A 303 0.89 10.52 8.66
C ALA A 303 0.38 11.57 7.65
N ALA A 304 1.09 12.69 7.52
CA ALA A 304 0.74 13.71 6.53
C ALA A 304 0.88 13.19 5.09
N ALA A 305 1.95 12.46 4.78
CA ALA A 305 2.16 11.87 3.47
C ALA A 305 1.09 10.83 3.13
N GLU A 306 0.77 9.93 4.06
CA GLU A 306 -0.25 8.90 3.89
C GLU A 306 -1.63 9.50 3.64
N TYR A 307 -1.98 10.59 4.35
CA TYR A 307 -3.24 11.29 4.14
C TYR A 307 -3.35 11.88 2.72
N LEU A 308 -2.29 12.56 2.25
CA LEU A 308 -2.25 13.12 0.90
C LEU A 308 -2.32 12.03 -0.19
N LEU A 309 -1.59 10.93 0.01
CA LEU A 309 -1.63 9.78 -0.89
C LEU A 309 -3.03 9.14 -0.89
N LEU A 310 -3.69 9.03 0.26
CA LEU A 310 -5.03 8.43 0.34
C LEU A 310 -6.05 9.28 -0.36
N LEU A 311 -6.01 10.60 -0.15
CA LEU A 311 -6.88 11.52 -0.88
C LEU A 311 -6.66 11.42 -2.39
N ARG A 312 -5.41 11.31 -2.84
CA ARG A 312 -5.11 11.06 -4.25
C ARG A 312 -5.77 9.77 -4.72
N ASP A 313 -5.53 8.64 -4.04
CA ASP A 313 -6.02 7.34 -4.48
C ASP A 313 -7.56 7.22 -4.37
N VAL A 314 -8.19 7.92 -3.42
CA VAL A 314 -9.66 8.09 -3.34
C VAL A 314 -10.22 8.75 -4.61
N LEU A 315 -9.50 9.74 -5.15
CA LEU A 315 -9.88 10.48 -6.35
C LEU A 315 -9.53 9.72 -7.62
N PHE A 316 -8.35 9.11 -7.71
CA PHE A 316 -7.98 8.21 -8.80
C PHE A 316 -6.72 7.41 -8.46
N PHE A 317 -6.60 6.21 -9.02
CA PHE A 317 -5.34 5.46 -9.00
C PHE A 317 -5.12 4.65 -10.27
N GLU A 318 -3.86 4.40 -10.60
CA GLU A 318 -3.43 3.51 -11.67
C GLU A 318 -3.49 2.04 -11.23
N ALA A 319 -3.95 1.17 -12.13
CA ALA A 319 -4.04 -0.25 -11.86
C ALA A 319 -3.54 -1.09 -13.04
N ASP A 320 -3.10 -2.31 -12.70
CA ASP A 320 -2.52 -3.30 -13.62
C ASP A 320 -1.54 -2.70 -14.63
N GLU A 321 -0.67 -1.83 -14.10
CA GLU A 321 0.16 -0.85 -14.81
C GLU A 321 1.08 -1.46 -15.88
N ASP A 322 1.24 -2.77 -15.83
CA ASP A 322 2.24 -3.57 -16.52
C ASP A 322 1.65 -4.47 -17.62
N ARG A 323 0.37 -4.84 -17.52
CA ARG A 323 -0.29 -5.81 -18.40
C ARG A 323 -1.49 -5.19 -19.11
N ASP A 324 -2.41 -4.61 -18.36
CA ASP A 324 -3.59 -3.93 -18.88
C ASP A 324 -3.78 -2.59 -18.16
N PRO A 325 -2.95 -1.58 -18.47
CA PRO A 325 -2.90 -0.33 -17.74
C PRO A 325 -4.24 0.42 -17.82
N HIS A 326 -4.77 0.76 -16.65
CA HIS A 326 -6.02 1.50 -16.52
C HIS A 326 -6.03 2.44 -15.32
N LEU A 327 -6.95 3.41 -15.34
CA LEU A 327 -7.20 4.32 -14.21
C LEU A 327 -8.55 4.01 -13.59
N TYR A 328 -8.58 3.91 -12.26
CA TYR A 328 -9.83 4.02 -11.52
C TYR A 328 -10.17 5.50 -11.35
N ILE A 329 -11.40 5.88 -11.70
CA ILE A 329 -11.90 7.25 -11.53
C ILE A 329 -12.80 7.29 -10.29
N ALA A 330 -12.52 8.23 -9.39
CA ALA A 330 -13.28 8.45 -8.16
C ALA A 330 -13.57 7.18 -7.34
N PRO A 331 -12.64 6.20 -7.21
CA PRO A 331 -12.96 4.89 -6.64
C PRO A 331 -13.38 4.91 -5.17
N GLY A 332 -12.86 5.90 -4.42
CA GLY A 332 -13.17 6.11 -3.02
C GLY A 332 -14.19 7.22 -2.76
N VAL A 333 -14.63 7.97 -3.78
CA VAL A 333 -15.56 9.09 -3.60
C VAL A 333 -16.91 8.55 -3.15
N ARG A 334 -17.38 9.04 -2.00
CA ARG A 334 -18.65 8.61 -1.39
C ARG A 334 -19.78 9.57 -1.70
N PRO A 335 -21.05 9.12 -1.68
CA PRO A 335 -22.18 10.00 -1.92
C PRO A 335 -22.23 11.24 -1.01
N HIS A 336 -21.78 11.12 0.24
CA HIS A 336 -21.76 12.25 1.17
C HIS A 336 -20.67 13.30 0.87
N TRP A 337 -19.75 13.03 -0.05
CA TRP A 337 -18.75 14.00 -0.54
C TRP A 337 -19.29 14.84 -1.70
N VAL A 338 -20.30 14.33 -2.40
CA VAL A 338 -20.87 14.94 -3.61
C VAL A 338 -22.40 14.93 -3.50
N PRO A 339 -22.96 15.77 -2.60
CA PRO A 339 -24.41 15.96 -2.55
C PRO A 339 -24.92 16.53 -3.88
N ASP A 340 -26.24 16.55 -4.05
CA ASP A 340 -26.88 16.96 -5.30
C ASP A 340 -26.38 18.32 -5.82
N GLY A 341 -25.94 18.36 -7.08
CA GLY A 341 -25.41 19.57 -7.72
C GLY A 341 -23.93 19.88 -7.44
N ASP A 342 -23.28 19.18 -6.51
CA ASP A 342 -21.85 19.34 -6.24
C ASP A 342 -20.98 18.57 -7.25
N ALA A 343 -19.68 18.89 -7.26
CA ALA A 343 -18.72 18.29 -8.17
C ALA A 343 -17.38 17.97 -7.50
N VAL A 344 -16.76 16.88 -7.94
CA VAL A 344 -15.36 16.56 -7.65
C VAL A 344 -14.56 16.77 -8.92
N THR A 345 -13.49 17.56 -8.83
CA THR A 345 -12.62 17.85 -9.97
C THR A 345 -11.19 17.49 -9.64
N VAL A 346 -10.54 16.79 -10.57
CA VAL A 346 -9.10 16.51 -10.57
C VAL A 346 -8.51 17.23 -11.77
N GLU A 347 -7.46 18.01 -11.54
CA GLU A 347 -6.78 18.78 -12.57
C GLU A 347 -5.30 18.44 -12.57
N ASP A 348 -4.76 18.11 -13.75
CA ASP A 348 -3.33 17.91 -13.99
C ASP A 348 -2.60 17.01 -12.99
N ALA A 349 -3.30 15.98 -12.50
CA ALA A 349 -2.75 15.10 -11.50
C ALA A 349 -1.71 14.15 -12.12
N PRO A 350 -0.52 14.02 -11.52
CA PRO A 350 0.55 13.20 -12.09
C PRO A 350 0.16 11.72 -12.06
N THR A 351 0.52 11.02 -13.14
CA THR A 351 0.32 9.57 -13.25
C THR A 351 1.63 8.85 -13.49
N LEU A 352 1.65 7.56 -13.18
CA LEU A 352 2.76 6.64 -13.49
C LEU A 352 2.90 6.32 -14.97
N PHE A 353 2.00 6.84 -15.80
CA PHE A 353 2.05 6.74 -17.25
C PHE A 353 2.78 7.94 -17.88
N GLY A 354 3.36 8.83 -17.06
CA GLY A 354 4.16 9.97 -17.53
C GLY A 354 3.34 11.09 -18.17
N ALA A 355 2.02 11.05 -18.06
CA ALA A 355 1.10 12.08 -18.53
C ALA A 355 0.10 12.46 -17.43
N PRO A 356 -0.34 13.72 -17.31
CA PRO A 356 -1.31 14.09 -16.30
C PRO A 356 -2.69 13.51 -16.59
N PHE A 357 -3.49 13.35 -15.54
CA PHE A 357 -4.89 12.96 -15.60
C PHE A 357 -5.79 14.02 -14.98
N GLY A 358 -6.97 14.21 -15.54
CA GLY A 358 -7.96 15.15 -15.03
C GLY A 358 -9.37 14.77 -15.44
N TYR A 359 -10.32 15.00 -14.54
CA TYR A 359 -11.73 14.79 -14.77
C TYR A 359 -12.58 15.71 -13.89
N ARG A 360 -13.85 15.89 -14.28
CA ARG A 360 -14.88 16.48 -13.45
C ARG A 360 -16.03 15.49 -13.31
N LEU A 361 -16.34 15.10 -12.08
CA LEU A 361 -17.49 14.27 -11.72
C LEU A 361 -18.60 15.16 -11.15
N THR A 362 -19.82 15.02 -11.67
CA THR A 362 -21.02 15.67 -11.14
C THR A 362 -22.10 14.64 -10.85
N HIS A 363 -22.95 14.94 -9.87
CA HIS A 363 -24.02 14.05 -9.44
C HIS A 363 -25.37 14.78 -9.47
N ASP A 364 -26.34 14.19 -10.16
CA ASP A 364 -27.75 14.57 -10.15
C ASP A 364 -28.53 13.49 -9.38
N ALA A 365 -28.91 13.82 -8.15
CA ALA A 365 -29.61 12.90 -7.25
C ALA A 365 -31.07 12.69 -7.70
N GLY A 366 -31.69 13.70 -8.32
CA GLY A 366 -33.06 13.62 -8.81
C GLY A 366 -33.19 12.68 -10.00
N ALA A 367 -32.25 12.77 -10.94
CA ALA A 367 -32.14 11.89 -12.11
C ALA A 367 -31.40 10.57 -11.82
N ARG A 368 -30.83 10.41 -10.61
CA ARG A 368 -29.96 9.27 -10.23
C ARG A 368 -28.87 9.02 -11.26
N THR A 369 -28.20 10.09 -11.66
CA THR A 369 -27.19 10.08 -12.71
C THR A 369 -25.88 10.67 -12.22
N VAL A 370 -24.78 10.03 -12.56
CA VAL A 370 -23.43 10.57 -12.41
C VAL A 370 -22.86 10.83 -13.81
N THR A 371 -22.27 12.01 -13.99
CA THR A 371 -21.51 12.35 -15.20
C THR A 371 -20.05 12.51 -14.84
N VAL A 372 -19.17 11.94 -15.66
CA VAL A 372 -17.72 12.12 -15.57
C VAL A 372 -17.21 12.68 -16.89
N ASP A 373 -16.78 13.94 -16.90
CA ASP A 373 -16.12 14.58 -18.03
C ASP A 373 -14.60 14.45 -17.85
N VAL A 374 -13.94 13.65 -18.68
CA VAL A 374 -12.48 13.48 -18.68
C VAL A 374 -11.85 14.63 -19.45
N THR A 375 -11.09 15.46 -18.75
CA THR A 375 -10.50 16.70 -19.29
C THR A 375 -9.07 16.50 -19.78
N ARG A 376 -8.35 15.54 -19.20
CA ARG A 376 -6.99 15.16 -19.61
C ARG A 376 -6.74 13.69 -19.29
N ALA A 377 -6.09 12.97 -20.19
CA ALA A 377 -5.76 11.57 -19.96
C ALA A 377 -4.50 11.11 -20.70
N PRO A 378 -3.78 10.12 -20.14
CA PRO A 378 -2.75 9.39 -20.87
C PRO A 378 -3.32 8.69 -22.10
N GLU A 379 -2.53 8.59 -23.16
CA GLU A 379 -2.95 7.89 -24.38
C GLU A 379 -3.12 6.39 -24.12
N ARG A 380 -4.14 5.79 -24.75
CA ARG A 380 -4.38 4.33 -24.78
C ARG A 380 -4.62 3.69 -23.39
N VAL A 381 -4.89 4.48 -22.37
CA VAL A 381 -5.26 4.01 -21.03
C VAL A 381 -6.79 4.00 -20.91
N ARG A 382 -7.35 2.84 -20.55
CA ARG A 382 -8.79 2.70 -20.29
C ARG A 382 -9.13 3.16 -18.87
N TYR A 383 -10.41 3.36 -18.58
CA TYR A 383 -10.86 3.75 -17.24
C TYR A 383 -11.79 2.71 -16.63
N VAL A 384 -11.89 2.73 -15.31
CA VAL A 384 -12.91 2.03 -14.52
C VAL A 384 -13.53 3.04 -13.59
N TYR A 385 -14.84 3.24 -13.70
CA TYR A 385 -15.61 4.06 -12.76
C TYR A 385 -16.49 3.13 -11.92
N PRO A 386 -16.13 2.88 -10.65
CA PRO A 386 -16.98 2.11 -9.77
C PRO A 386 -18.07 3.01 -9.18
N CYS A 387 -19.32 2.82 -9.60
CA CYS A 387 -20.41 3.66 -9.14
C CYS A 387 -20.72 3.38 -7.65
N ARG A 388 -20.58 4.41 -6.80
CA ARG A 388 -20.81 4.31 -5.34
C ARG A 388 -22.14 4.91 -4.87
N PHE A 389 -22.98 5.35 -5.80
CA PHE A 389 -24.27 6.00 -5.51
C PHE A 389 -25.46 5.03 -5.52
N GLY A 390 -25.30 3.86 -6.15
CA GLY A 390 -26.30 2.80 -6.21
C GLY A 390 -25.93 1.79 -7.29
N SER A 391 -26.74 0.74 -7.43
CA SER A 391 -26.47 -0.29 -8.45
C SER A 391 -26.63 0.28 -9.86
N VAL A 392 -25.68 0.01 -10.76
CA VAL A 392 -25.69 0.60 -12.11
C VAL A 392 -26.86 0.02 -12.93
N ARG A 393 -27.64 0.91 -13.55
CA ARG A 393 -28.75 0.56 -14.47
C ARG A 393 -28.35 0.65 -15.93
N SER A 394 -27.65 1.74 -16.28
CA SER A 394 -27.12 1.95 -17.62
C SER A 394 -25.85 2.78 -17.54
N ALA A 395 -24.97 2.61 -18.53
CA ALA A 395 -23.79 3.44 -18.69
C ALA A 395 -23.57 3.76 -20.17
N SER A 396 -23.03 4.95 -20.45
CA SER A 396 -22.62 5.34 -21.79
C SER A 396 -21.24 6.01 -21.76
N ALA A 397 -20.50 5.87 -22.86
CA ALA A 397 -19.25 6.58 -23.13
C ALA A 397 -19.39 7.33 -24.45
N ASP A 398 -19.24 8.66 -24.42
CA ASP A 398 -19.41 9.55 -25.57
C ASP A 398 -20.70 9.28 -26.37
N GLY A 399 -21.80 9.04 -25.63
CA GLY A 399 -23.14 8.75 -26.19
C GLY A 399 -23.33 7.32 -26.71
N ARG A 400 -22.34 6.44 -26.58
CA ARG A 400 -22.46 5.01 -26.93
C ARG A 400 -22.71 4.18 -25.68
N GLU A 401 -23.71 3.30 -25.73
CA GLU A 401 -24.03 2.40 -24.62
C GLU A 401 -22.86 1.45 -24.30
N LEU A 402 -22.61 1.27 -23.00
CA LEU A 402 -21.62 0.34 -22.47
C LEU A 402 -22.33 -0.88 -21.85
N PRO A 403 -21.72 -2.08 -21.91
CA PRO A 403 -22.23 -3.22 -21.17
C PRO A 403 -22.15 -2.97 -19.67
N VAL A 404 -23.25 -3.25 -18.96
CA VAL A 404 -23.31 -3.17 -17.50
C VAL A 404 -23.18 -4.59 -16.92
N SER A 405 -22.16 -4.79 -16.08
CA SER A 405 -21.91 -6.06 -15.39
C SER A 405 -21.46 -5.76 -13.96
N GLY A 406 -22.42 -5.55 -13.07
CA GLY A 406 -22.17 -5.04 -11.72
C GLY A 406 -22.01 -3.52 -11.72
N ASP A 407 -21.34 -3.00 -10.69
CA ASP A 407 -21.29 -1.56 -10.43
C ASP A 407 -20.01 -0.88 -10.94
N ASP A 408 -19.08 -1.68 -11.46
CA ASP A 408 -17.84 -1.20 -12.07
C ASP A 408 -18.05 -0.97 -13.58
N VAL A 409 -18.07 0.31 -13.97
CA VAL A 409 -18.24 0.71 -15.37
C VAL A 409 -16.88 0.74 -16.06
N HIS A 410 -16.66 -0.20 -16.99
CA HIS A 410 -15.44 -0.27 -17.80
C HIS A 410 -15.54 0.67 -19.01
N VAL A 411 -14.66 1.67 -19.06
CA VAL A 411 -14.73 2.76 -20.03
C VAL A 411 -13.55 2.67 -21.01
N PRO A 412 -13.80 2.71 -22.34
CA PRO A 412 -12.73 2.67 -23.34
C PRO A 412 -11.74 3.84 -23.25
N ALA A 413 -10.50 3.59 -23.66
CA ALA A 413 -9.49 4.64 -23.78
C ALA A 413 -9.92 5.76 -24.73
N GLY A 414 -9.58 7.00 -24.40
CA GLY A 414 -9.93 8.19 -25.20
C GLY A 414 -11.36 8.71 -25.00
N THR A 415 -12.16 8.06 -24.15
CA THR A 415 -13.50 8.55 -23.77
C THR A 415 -13.38 9.93 -23.12
N ARG A 416 -14.25 10.87 -23.52
CA ARG A 416 -14.29 12.23 -22.94
C ARG A 416 -15.43 12.42 -21.96
N ARG A 417 -16.53 11.69 -22.11
CA ARG A 417 -17.69 11.78 -21.24
C ARG A 417 -18.25 10.40 -20.93
N VAL A 418 -18.48 10.16 -19.65
CA VAL A 418 -19.14 8.95 -19.15
C VAL A 418 -20.42 9.39 -18.43
N GLU A 419 -21.53 8.74 -18.74
CA GLU A 419 -22.81 8.98 -18.06
C GLU A 419 -23.30 7.65 -17.49
N VAL A 420 -23.62 7.63 -16.19
CA VAL A 420 -24.03 6.43 -15.47
C VAL A 420 -25.33 6.70 -14.73
N SER A 421 -26.37 5.91 -15.02
CA SER A 421 -27.60 5.92 -14.24
C SER A 421 -27.61 4.78 -13.22
N TYR A 422 -28.17 5.02 -12.04
CA TYR A 422 -28.18 4.05 -10.95
C TYR A 422 -29.57 3.83 -10.34
N ALA A 423 -29.65 2.77 -9.52
CA ALA A 423 -30.88 2.22 -8.96
C ALA A 423 -31.61 3.15 -7.99
#